data_AF-C8WJF2-F1
#
_entry.id   AF-C8WJF2-F1
#
_cell.length_a   1.000
_cell.length_b   1.000
_cell.length_c   1.000
_cell.angle_alpha   90.00
_cell.angle_beta   90.00
_cell.angle_gamma   90.00
#
_symmetry.space_group_name_H-M   'P 1'
#
loop_
_entity.id
_entity.type
_entity.pdbx_description
1 polymer ?
#
loop_
_entity_poly.entity_id
_entity_poly.type
_entity_poly.pdbx_seq_one_letter_code
_entity_poly.pdbx_strand_id
1 'polypeptide(L)'
;MEKRKEAGCALAASLLAGALALPTAALEVSQAWGVEPEAAKDEVVYVKAGADGATQGLYVVNVFDTGSVQTVDDPARYTRVKNLTTTDALVQENGAVQVSTLADQPFYYEGEMDAATPLPWDVSLTYYLDGAQIAPDELAGKSGRLRIEFAVTARGGDAEAAGLADFAESCVMQAQGTFPESAFKVEEAEGATVAHVGDNAVISYLVLPGESAVYAIEGDARAFSYEGWQISAMPLGLAIDLAEQDTAQLSDKTGELEDATAQLSDGAASLESGLGSLASGSGDLAYGTGEVAAGATELAGGASSLARGSEELQAGVGAAVDGLASVSANSAALDAAAERVRAGAADLDAGVQALRAGDQSFLGAVAAAKAQAAVGAAQYAAAQEAYAAAAAAAYADPTAATVAALDGAVQALAQASQAAGSYGALDTVEGSYAPLSGGIAEAAAGSASLSAGTADLAANVEAYAGGVDALATQAPALAEGAASLSAGAVSLAGGTGEVAAGASSAAAGVAQLASGAASASSGARELSVGTADLAEAVSGMDEQVIDAVQQAIDDKLGADYQAHSFVDPSNTAVDDVQFIYVVDGVEEPDDADAAEAAGEANADADGGADAGSEPQGFVDRLLALFRPAS
;
A
#
# COMPACT_ATOMS: atom_id res chain seq x y z
N MET A 1 -6.58 -12.01 -51.28
CA MET A 1 -7.60 -13.08 -51.22
C MET A 1 -8.93 -12.35 -51.16
N GLU A 2 -9.77 -12.33 -52.20
CA GLU A 2 -10.55 -13.46 -52.76
C GLU A 2 -11.42 -14.15 -51.68
N LYS A 3 -12.72 -14.42 -51.87
CA LYS A 3 -13.62 -14.16 -53.02
C LYS A 3 -15.09 -14.28 -52.59
N ARG A 4 -15.91 -13.36 -53.10
CA ARG A 4 -17.33 -13.44 -53.50
C ARG A 4 -18.10 -14.77 -53.37
N LYS A 5 -19.37 -14.65 -52.95
CA LYS A 5 -20.61 -14.93 -53.72
C LYS A 5 -21.83 -14.39 -52.93
N GLU A 6 -22.78 -13.57 -53.41
CA GLU A 6 -23.47 -13.42 -54.71
C GLU A 6 -24.18 -14.70 -55.21
N ALA A 7 -25.44 -14.69 -55.67
CA ALA A 7 -26.50 -13.66 -55.68
C ALA A 7 -27.83 -14.27 -56.20
N GLY A 8 -28.96 -13.59 -55.95
CA GLY A 8 -30.18 -13.62 -56.79
C GLY A 8 -30.98 -14.94 -56.89
N CYS A 9 -32.09 -15.01 -57.64
CA CYS A 9 -32.97 -13.93 -58.13
C CYS A 9 -34.35 -14.52 -58.55
N ALA A 10 -35.35 -13.65 -58.63
CA ALA A 10 -36.76 -13.93 -58.93
C ALA A 10 -37.10 -14.70 -60.23
N LEU A 11 -38.22 -15.45 -60.18
CA LEU A 11 -39.23 -15.69 -61.24
C LEU A 11 -40.36 -16.55 -60.61
N ALA A 12 -41.63 -16.15 -60.39
CA ALA A 12 -42.62 -15.30 -61.07
C ALA A 12 -43.61 -16.07 -61.99
N ALA A 13 -44.92 -15.75 -61.85
CA ALA A 13 -46.11 -16.34 -62.52
C ALA A 13 -46.43 -17.81 -62.14
N SER A 14 -47.68 -18.30 -61.97
CA SER A 14 -49.06 -17.78 -62.16
C SER A 14 -50.08 -18.79 -61.52
N LEU A 15 -51.39 -18.57 -61.27
CA LEU A 15 -52.30 -17.42 -61.38
C LEU A 15 -53.60 -17.62 -60.51
N LEU A 16 -54.13 -16.53 -59.93
CA LEU A 16 -55.54 -16.22 -59.61
C LEU A 16 -56.40 -16.98 -58.56
N ALA A 17 -57.09 -16.15 -57.74
CA ALA A 17 -58.43 -16.28 -57.13
C ALA A 17 -58.62 -16.99 -55.76
N GLY A 18 -59.29 -16.28 -54.82
CA GLY A 18 -59.66 -16.73 -53.47
C GLY A 18 -59.09 -15.83 -52.36
N ALA A 19 -59.47 -14.55 -52.30
CA ALA A 19 -60.59 -14.00 -51.49
C ALA A 19 -60.14 -13.60 -50.06
N LEU A 20 -60.45 -12.35 -49.67
CA LEU A 20 -60.11 -11.78 -48.36
C LEU A 20 -61.03 -12.31 -47.25
N ALA A 21 -60.47 -12.58 -46.07
CA ALA A 21 -61.06 -12.24 -44.76
C ALA A 21 -60.03 -12.50 -43.65
N LEU A 22 -59.67 -11.44 -42.91
CA LEU A 22 -59.09 -11.60 -41.56
C LEU A 22 -60.25 -11.92 -40.59
N PRO A 23 -60.03 -12.67 -39.50
CA PRO A 23 -61.04 -12.82 -38.46
C PRO A 23 -61.08 -11.57 -37.56
N THR A 24 -61.47 -10.42 -38.13
CA THR A 24 -62.04 -9.29 -37.37
C THR A 24 -63.45 -9.68 -36.93
N ALA A 25 -63.52 -10.66 -36.03
CA ALA A 25 -64.77 -11.31 -35.59
C ALA A 25 -64.77 -11.52 -34.07
N ALA A 26 -64.33 -10.49 -33.35
CA ALA A 26 -64.52 -10.34 -31.90
C ALA A 26 -65.03 -8.94 -31.51
N LEU A 27 -64.84 -7.92 -32.37
CA LEU A 27 -65.35 -6.55 -32.14
C LEU A 27 -66.66 -6.22 -32.88
N GLU A 28 -67.14 -7.04 -33.84
CA GLU A 28 -68.33 -6.72 -34.67
C GLU A 28 -69.57 -7.56 -34.32
N VAL A 29 -69.72 -7.97 -33.06
CA VAL A 29 -70.96 -8.61 -32.55
C VAL A 29 -71.75 -7.69 -31.59
N SER A 30 -71.11 -6.70 -30.96
CA SER A 30 -71.80 -5.76 -30.05
C SER A 30 -72.64 -4.69 -30.76
N GLN A 31 -72.22 -4.18 -31.92
CA GLN A 31 -72.93 -3.10 -32.63
C GLN A 31 -74.15 -3.55 -33.47
N ALA A 32 -74.59 -4.81 -33.34
CA ALA A 32 -75.80 -5.29 -34.02
C ALA A 32 -77.10 -4.94 -33.26
N TRP A 33 -77.03 -4.72 -31.95
CA TRP A 33 -78.10 -4.19 -31.12
C TRP A 33 -77.64 -2.83 -30.59
N GLY A 34 -78.48 -1.80 -30.70
CA GLY A 34 -78.11 -0.42 -30.34
C GLY A 34 -78.06 -0.21 -28.84
N VAL A 35 -76.95 -0.60 -28.22
CA VAL A 35 -76.59 -0.26 -26.84
C VAL A 35 -75.54 0.83 -26.93
N GLU A 36 -75.94 2.08 -26.63
CA GLU A 36 -74.99 3.16 -26.35
C GLU A 36 -74.25 2.82 -25.03
N PRO A 37 -73.00 3.28 -24.83
CA PRO A 37 -72.32 3.07 -23.55
C PRO A 37 -73.20 3.67 -22.45
N GLU A 38 -73.52 2.84 -21.46
CA GLU A 38 -74.33 3.23 -20.31
C GLU A 38 -73.62 4.38 -19.59
N ALA A 39 -74.37 5.43 -19.25
CA ALA A 39 -73.81 6.60 -18.59
C ALA A 39 -73.19 6.17 -17.27
N ALA A 40 -71.91 6.51 -17.07
CA ALA A 40 -71.30 6.32 -15.76
C ALA A 40 -71.91 7.28 -14.74
N LYS A 41 -71.96 6.84 -13.47
CA LYS A 41 -72.47 7.62 -12.33
C LYS A 41 -71.45 7.74 -11.22
N ASP A 42 -71.52 8.84 -10.49
CA ASP A 42 -71.01 8.87 -9.12
C ASP A 42 -72.10 8.35 -8.18
N GLU A 43 -71.74 7.47 -7.24
CA GLU A 43 -72.68 6.89 -6.28
C GLU A 43 -72.26 7.22 -4.85
N VAL A 44 -73.13 7.91 -4.09
CA VAL A 44 -72.86 8.28 -2.70
C VAL A 44 -73.86 7.58 -1.78
N VAL A 45 -73.36 6.61 -1.01
CA VAL A 45 -74.11 5.79 -0.07
C VAL A 45 -74.16 6.50 1.28
N TYR A 46 -75.33 7.04 1.64
CA TYR A 46 -75.55 7.71 2.91
C TYR A 46 -76.15 6.74 3.93
N VAL A 47 -75.39 6.49 4.98
CA VAL A 47 -75.80 5.66 6.13
C VAL A 47 -76.14 6.59 7.29
N LYS A 48 -77.39 6.59 7.76
CA LYS A 48 -77.72 7.17 9.06
C LYS A 48 -77.67 6.09 10.13
N ALA A 49 -76.87 6.32 11.16
CA ALA A 49 -76.77 5.45 12.33
C ALA A 49 -77.19 6.18 13.62
N GLY A 50 -77.70 5.43 14.60
CA GLY A 50 -77.91 5.92 15.96
C GLY A 50 -76.58 6.08 16.69
N ALA A 51 -76.63 6.65 17.90
CA ALA A 51 -75.44 6.94 18.70
C ALA A 51 -74.64 5.69 19.14
N ASP A 52 -75.21 4.49 19.05
CA ASP A 52 -74.52 3.20 19.24
C ASP A 52 -73.88 2.64 17.95
N GLY A 53 -74.14 3.27 16.81
CA GLY A 53 -73.74 2.81 15.47
C GLY A 53 -74.82 2.00 14.73
N ALA A 54 -75.96 1.68 15.36
CA ALA A 54 -77.01 0.88 14.72
C ALA A 54 -77.66 1.65 13.54
N THR A 55 -77.71 1.03 12.36
CA THR A 55 -78.27 1.65 11.15
C THR A 55 -79.76 1.95 11.32
N GLN A 56 -80.12 3.24 11.28
CA GLN A 56 -81.49 3.74 11.33
C GLN A 56 -82.09 3.97 9.94
N GLY A 57 -81.25 4.31 8.96
CA GLY A 57 -81.69 4.61 7.60
C GLY A 57 -80.54 4.50 6.61
N LEU A 58 -80.87 4.11 5.38
CA LEU A 58 -79.93 3.96 4.28
C LEU A 58 -80.56 4.54 3.02
N TYR A 59 -79.84 5.44 2.35
CA TYR A 59 -80.22 5.93 1.04
C TYR A 59 -78.99 6.16 0.17
N VAL A 60 -79.18 6.06 -1.14
CA VAL A 60 -78.09 6.22 -2.12
C VAL A 60 -78.44 7.37 -3.04
N VAL A 61 -77.53 8.34 -3.15
CA VAL A 61 -77.61 9.44 -4.10
C VAL A 61 -76.78 9.05 -5.32
N ASN A 62 -77.42 9.02 -6.48
CA ASN A 62 -76.79 8.72 -7.75
C ASN A 62 -76.70 10.01 -8.57
N VAL A 63 -75.54 10.25 -9.18
CA VAL A 63 -75.25 11.45 -9.96
C VAL A 63 -74.84 11.06 -11.37
N PHE A 64 -75.53 11.59 -12.38
CA PHE A 64 -75.14 11.46 -13.79
C PHE A 64 -74.76 12.82 -14.36
N ASP A 65 -73.50 13.02 -14.79
CA ASP A 65 -73.08 14.19 -15.56
C ASP A 65 -72.70 13.80 -17.00
N THR A 66 -73.73 13.58 -17.82
CA THR A 66 -73.57 13.06 -19.20
C THR A 66 -73.26 14.14 -20.25
N GLY A 67 -73.13 15.42 -19.84
CA GLY A 67 -72.97 16.59 -20.70
C GLY A 67 -74.11 16.85 -21.71
N SER A 68 -75.03 15.90 -21.86
CA SER A 68 -76.08 15.82 -22.89
C SER A 68 -77.26 15.02 -22.34
N VAL A 69 -78.47 15.29 -22.81
CA VAL A 69 -79.67 14.53 -22.40
C VAL A 69 -79.57 13.10 -22.91
N GLN A 70 -79.53 12.14 -21.99
CA GLN A 70 -79.56 10.70 -22.24
C GLN A 70 -80.74 10.06 -21.48
N THR A 71 -81.13 8.86 -21.89
CA THR A 71 -82.03 8.00 -21.12
C THR A 71 -81.22 6.82 -20.61
N VAL A 72 -81.20 6.62 -19.29
CA VAL A 72 -80.39 5.62 -18.59
C VAL A 72 -81.32 4.70 -17.82
N ASP A 73 -81.14 3.39 -17.96
CA ASP A 73 -81.86 2.35 -17.22
C ASP A 73 -80.97 1.86 -16.06
N ASP A 74 -80.69 2.72 -15.07
CA ASP A 74 -79.74 2.45 -13.97
C ASP A 74 -80.12 1.19 -13.16
N PRO A 75 -79.34 0.09 -13.22
CA PRO A 75 -79.63 -1.15 -12.50
C PRO A 75 -79.57 -0.91 -10.98
N ALA A 76 -80.74 -0.88 -10.35
CA ALA A 76 -80.86 -0.55 -8.93
C ALA A 76 -82.22 -0.98 -8.35
N ARG A 77 -82.22 -1.36 -7.08
CA ARG A 77 -83.42 -1.80 -6.33
C ARG A 77 -83.56 -1.00 -5.04
N TYR A 78 -84.64 -0.22 -4.96
CA TYR A 78 -84.91 0.69 -3.87
C TYR A 78 -86.30 0.41 -3.29
N THR A 79 -86.51 0.75 -2.03
CA THR A 79 -87.85 0.74 -1.41
C THR A 79 -88.69 1.92 -1.91
N ARG A 80 -88.02 3.03 -2.27
CA ARG A 80 -88.60 4.23 -2.86
C ARG A 80 -87.53 5.01 -3.64
N VAL A 81 -87.93 5.62 -4.76
CA VAL A 81 -87.08 6.57 -5.51
C VAL A 81 -87.64 7.99 -5.45
N LYS A 82 -86.74 8.97 -5.41
CA LYS A 82 -87.04 10.40 -5.34
C LYS A 82 -86.10 11.18 -6.25
N ASN A 83 -86.69 11.88 -7.22
CA ASN A 83 -85.98 12.83 -8.06
C ASN A 83 -85.56 14.03 -7.20
N LEU A 84 -84.27 14.40 -7.22
CA LEU A 84 -83.76 15.57 -6.51
C LEU A 84 -83.58 16.79 -7.43
N THR A 85 -83.69 16.60 -8.75
CA THR A 85 -83.29 17.59 -9.76
C THR A 85 -84.48 18.21 -10.50
N THR A 86 -85.48 17.40 -10.88
CA THR A 86 -86.70 17.85 -11.55
C THR A 86 -87.96 17.45 -10.77
N THR A 87 -89.11 17.96 -11.18
CA THR A 87 -90.41 17.61 -10.58
C THR A 87 -91.01 16.31 -11.14
N ASP A 88 -90.31 15.63 -12.04
CA ASP A 88 -90.81 14.44 -12.73
C ASP A 88 -90.66 13.21 -11.82
N ALA A 89 -91.71 12.39 -11.76
CA ALA A 89 -91.67 11.14 -11.01
C ALA A 89 -90.78 10.11 -11.73
N LEU A 90 -89.80 9.56 -11.02
CA LEU A 90 -88.99 8.45 -11.50
C LEU A 90 -89.81 7.15 -11.47
N VAL A 91 -89.53 6.28 -12.45
CA VAL A 91 -90.16 4.97 -12.60
C VAL A 91 -89.09 3.90 -12.37
N GLN A 92 -89.39 2.95 -11.50
CA GLN A 92 -88.56 1.76 -11.28
C GLN A 92 -89.30 0.55 -11.84
N GLU A 93 -88.86 0.05 -12.99
CA GLU A 93 -89.44 -1.12 -13.67
C GLU A 93 -88.33 -2.09 -14.08
N ASN A 94 -88.64 -3.39 -14.15
CA ASN A 94 -87.73 -4.47 -14.55
C ASN A 94 -86.42 -4.62 -13.75
N GLY A 95 -86.25 -3.88 -12.64
CA GLY A 95 -85.05 -3.90 -11.81
C GLY A 95 -84.08 -2.73 -12.03
N ALA A 96 -84.50 -1.73 -12.80
CA ALA A 96 -83.73 -0.51 -13.04
C ALA A 96 -84.58 0.76 -12.74
N VAL A 97 -83.90 1.87 -12.48
CA VAL A 97 -84.52 3.21 -12.35
C VAL A 97 -84.36 3.95 -13.66
N GLN A 98 -85.48 4.32 -14.29
CA GLN A 98 -85.46 5.04 -15.56
C GLN A 98 -85.18 6.52 -15.33
N VAL A 99 -83.97 6.94 -15.71
CA VAL A 99 -83.47 8.32 -15.57
C VAL A 99 -83.41 9.00 -16.93
N SER A 100 -83.88 10.24 -16.99
CA SER A 100 -83.66 11.14 -18.12
C SER A 100 -82.71 12.24 -17.66
N THR A 101 -81.44 12.17 -18.07
CA THR A 101 -80.41 13.12 -17.64
C THR A 101 -80.60 14.50 -18.30
N LEU A 102 -79.79 15.47 -17.88
CA LEU A 102 -79.84 16.84 -18.37
C LEU A 102 -78.58 17.16 -19.20
N ALA A 103 -78.71 18.09 -20.16
CA ALA A 103 -77.54 18.61 -20.86
C ALA A 103 -76.84 19.67 -20.01
N ASP A 104 -75.50 19.66 -20.06
CA ASP A 104 -74.60 20.64 -19.42
C ASP A 104 -74.81 20.85 -17.90
N GLN A 105 -75.43 19.91 -17.18
CA GLN A 105 -75.57 19.92 -15.72
C GLN A 105 -75.86 18.52 -15.16
N PRO A 106 -75.37 18.18 -13.95
CA PRO A 106 -75.58 16.87 -13.33
C PRO A 106 -77.06 16.62 -12.97
N PHE A 107 -77.48 15.37 -13.11
CA PHE A 107 -78.77 14.86 -12.66
C PHE A 107 -78.60 14.00 -11.41
N TYR A 108 -79.25 14.41 -10.33
CA TYR A 108 -79.29 13.73 -9.03
C TYR A 108 -80.63 13.02 -8.81
N TYR A 109 -80.57 11.78 -8.33
CA TYR A 109 -81.71 11.14 -7.68
C TYR A 109 -81.30 10.34 -6.44
N GLU A 110 -82.27 10.15 -5.55
CA GLU A 110 -82.14 9.47 -4.27
C GLU A 110 -82.97 8.18 -4.30
N GLY A 111 -82.37 7.07 -3.87
CA GLY A 111 -83.05 5.80 -3.64
C GLY A 111 -82.99 5.43 -2.15
N GLU A 112 -84.14 5.34 -1.49
CA GLU A 112 -84.26 4.79 -0.13
C GLU A 112 -84.05 3.26 -0.19
N MET A 113 -83.32 2.70 0.78
CA MET A 113 -83.07 1.26 0.91
C MET A 113 -83.66 0.71 2.21
N ASP A 114 -83.62 -0.61 2.39
CA ASP A 114 -83.94 -1.22 3.68
C ASP A 114 -82.76 -1.01 4.65
N ALA A 115 -83.02 -0.62 5.89
CA ALA A 115 -81.96 -0.39 6.88
C ALA A 115 -81.21 -1.69 7.26
N ALA A 116 -81.78 -2.87 6.94
CA ALA A 116 -81.12 -4.16 7.10
C ALA A 116 -80.23 -4.57 5.91
N THR A 117 -80.10 -3.74 4.86
CA THR A 117 -79.16 -3.99 3.76
C THR A 117 -77.72 -4.08 4.30
N PRO A 118 -76.92 -5.09 3.90
CA PRO A 118 -75.52 -5.18 4.31
C PRO A 118 -74.69 -3.96 3.88
N LEU A 119 -73.78 -3.54 4.75
CA LEU A 119 -72.79 -2.48 4.49
C LEU A 119 -71.38 -3.10 4.55
N PRO A 120 -70.37 -2.50 3.86
CA PRO A 120 -69.00 -3.05 3.85
C PRO A 120 -68.32 -3.03 5.23
N TRP A 121 -68.69 -2.07 6.08
CA TRP A 121 -68.17 -1.93 7.44
C TRP A 121 -69.30 -2.01 8.48
N ASP A 122 -68.96 -2.56 9.64
CA ASP A 122 -69.71 -2.43 10.87
C ASP A 122 -69.11 -1.26 11.68
N VAL A 123 -69.91 -0.21 11.88
CA VAL A 123 -69.54 0.95 12.70
C VAL A 123 -70.29 0.84 14.01
N SER A 124 -69.58 0.84 15.14
CA SER A 124 -70.18 0.74 16.47
C SER A 124 -69.51 1.68 17.47
N LEU A 125 -70.33 2.21 18.38
CA LEU A 125 -69.89 3.11 19.45
C LEU A 125 -70.36 2.57 20.80
N THR A 126 -69.41 2.28 21.68
CA THR A 126 -69.71 1.79 23.04
C THR A 126 -69.22 2.80 24.08
N TYR A 127 -70.10 3.18 25.00
CA TYR A 127 -69.83 4.19 26.01
C TYR A 127 -69.67 3.57 27.39
N TYR A 128 -68.72 4.08 28.17
CA TYR A 128 -68.48 3.68 29.55
C TYR A 128 -68.32 4.91 30.43
N LEU A 129 -69.25 5.13 31.38
CA LEU A 129 -69.19 6.21 32.35
C LEU A 129 -68.70 5.65 33.70
N ASP A 130 -67.63 6.25 34.25
CA ASP A 130 -66.95 5.83 35.47
C ASP A 130 -66.58 4.32 35.48
N GLY A 131 -66.31 3.77 34.29
CA GLY A 131 -65.96 2.37 34.05
C GLY A 131 -67.12 1.39 33.85
N ALA A 132 -68.38 1.84 34.00
CA ALA A 132 -69.57 1.04 33.72
C ALA A 132 -70.12 1.34 32.32
N GLN A 133 -70.42 0.30 31.53
CA GLN A 133 -71.06 0.46 30.22
C GLN A 133 -72.43 1.13 30.38
N ILE A 134 -72.74 2.08 29.51
CA ILE A 134 -73.94 2.92 29.59
C ILE A 134 -74.56 3.09 28.20
N ALA A 135 -75.89 3.08 28.13
CA ALA A 135 -76.61 3.33 26.88
C ALA A 135 -76.55 4.83 26.49
N PRO A 136 -76.55 5.18 25.18
CA PRO A 136 -76.50 6.58 24.73
C PRO A 136 -77.58 7.46 25.37
N ASP A 137 -78.84 7.02 25.35
CA ASP A 137 -79.99 7.74 25.92
C ASP A 137 -79.86 7.97 27.43
N GLU A 138 -79.17 7.07 28.13
CA GLU A 138 -78.89 7.21 29.55
C GLU A 138 -77.65 8.07 29.84
N LEU A 139 -76.75 8.28 28.87
CA LEU A 139 -75.52 9.06 29.05
C LEU A 139 -75.75 10.57 28.92
N ALA A 140 -76.76 10.98 28.15
CA ALA A 140 -77.12 12.38 27.95
C ALA A 140 -77.22 13.15 29.28
N GLY A 141 -76.57 14.32 29.35
CA GLY A 141 -76.59 15.18 30.53
C GLY A 141 -75.83 14.65 31.76
N LYS A 142 -75.22 13.45 31.71
CA LYS A 142 -74.40 12.93 32.83
C LYS A 142 -72.99 13.54 32.86
N SER A 143 -72.32 13.39 34.00
CA SER A 143 -70.95 13.88 34.24
C SER A 143 -70.15 12.82 34.98
N GLY A 144 -68.88 12.68 34.66
CA GLY A 144 -67.98 11.63 35.17
C GLY A 144 -66.80 11.43 34.24
N ARG A 145 -65.97 10.40 34.46
CA ARG A 145 -64.96 10.00 33.47
C ARG A 145 -65.62 9.12 32.41
N LEU A 146 -65.60 9.57 31.16
CA LEU A 146 -66.21 8.88 30.03
C LEU A 146 -65.13 8.29 29.12
N ARG A 147 -65.29 7.02 28.76
CA ARG A 147 -64.59 6.32 27.66
C ARG A 147 -65.59 6.04 26.54
N ILE A 148 -65.23 6.41 25.33
CA ILE A 148 -65.96 6.10 24.10
C ILE A 148 -65.07 5.15 23.28
N GLU A 149 -65.56 3.95 23.00
CA GLU A 149 -64.93 3.01 22.09
C GLU A 149 -65.61 3.12 20.73
N PHE A 150 -64.89 3.67 19.75
CA PHE A 150 -65.32 3.80 18.37
C PHE A 150 -64.65 2.68 17.56
N ALA A 151 -65.45 1.75 17.05
CA ALA A 151 -64.98 0.59 16.29
C ALA A 151 -65.50 0.63 14.85
N VAL A 152 -64.58 0.45 13.91
CA VAL A 152 -64.84 0.21 12.48
C VAL A 152 -64.29 -1.15 12.14
N THR A 153 -65.16 -2.10 11.81
CA THR A 153 -64.77 -3.48 11.47
C THR A 153 -65.21 -3.80 10.05
N ALA A 154 -64.32 -4.32 9.21
CA ALA A 154 -64.71 -4.83 7.90
C ALA A 154 -65.69 -6.01 8.09
N ARG A 155 -66.88 -5.95 7.47
CA ARG A 155 -67.94 -6.93 7.73
C ARG A 155 -67.69 -8.21 6.92
N GLY A 156 -67.38 -9.31 7.61
CA GLY A 156 -67.23 -10.62 6.96
C GLY A 156 -68.57 -11.34 6.72
N GLY A 157 -68.59 -12.33 5.81
CA GLY A 157 -69.73 -13.23 5.61
C GLY A 157 -70.85 -12.65 4.74
N ASP A 158 -71.80 -11.90 5.32
CA ASP A 158 -72.98 -11.43 4.58
C ASP A 158 -72.65 -10.32 3.58
N ALA A 159 -71.66 -9.46 3.86
CA ALA A 159 -71.16 -8.47 2.91
C ALA A 159 -70.27 -9.12 1.82
N GLU A 160 -69.52 -10.17 2.14
CA GLU A 160 -68.77 -10.99 1.18
C GLU A 160 -69.74 -11.70 0.21
N ALA A 161 -70.85 -12.24 0.72
CA ALA A 161 -71.91 -12.84 -0.09
C ALA A 161 -72.72 -11.81 -0.92
N ALA A 162 -72.70 -10.53 -0.53
CA ALA A 162 -73.31 -9.43 -1.25
C ALA A 162 -72.38 -8.77 -2.28
N GLY A 163 -71.10 -9.15 -2.34
CA GLY A 163 -70.10 -8.51 -3.22
C GLY A 163 -69.72 -7.11 -2.75
N LEU A 164 -69.46 -6.95 -1.44
CA LEU A 164 -69.11 -5.68 -0.80
C LEU A 164 -67.77 -5.71 -0.04
N ALA A 165 -67.07 -6.84 -0.03
CA ALA A 165 -65.82 -7.00 0.73
C ALA A 165 -64.66 -6.20 0.11
N ASP A 166 -64.67 -6.04 -1.21
CA ASP A 166 -63.71 -5.27 -2.00
C ASP A 166 -63.71 -3.78 -1.65
N PHE A 167 -64.88 -3.16 -1.36
CA PHE A 167 -64.94 -1.80 -0.82
C PHE A 167 -64.19 -1.70 0.52
N ALA A 168 -64.39 -2.69 1.42
CA ALA A 168 -63.70 -2.71 2.70
C ALA A 168 -62.18 -2.93 2.56
N GLU A 169 -61.76 -3.67 1.52
CA GLU A 169 -60.35 -3.94 1.18
C GLU A 169 -59.68 -2.84 0.34
N SER A 170 -60.44 -1.92 -0.26
CA SER A 170 -59.93 -0.92 -1.23
C SER A 170 -60.14 0.54 -0.82
N CYS A 171 -61.09 0.84 0.07
CA CYS A 171 -61.35 2.22 0.51
C CYS A 171 -60.59 2.59 1.77
N VAL A 172 -60.04 3.81 1.80
CA VAL A 172 -59.60 4.46 3.03
C VAL A 172 -60.80 5.11 3.69
N MET A 173 -60.96 4.89 4.99
CA MET A 173 -62.02 5.53 5.78
C MET A 173 -61.43 6.63 6.68
N GLN A 174 -62.02 7.82 6.63
CA GLN A 174 -61.76 8.91 7.56
C GLN A 174 -62.99 9.14 8.43
N ALA A 175 -62.84 9.03 9.75
CA ALA A 175 -63.89 9.29 10.73
C ALA A 175 -63.58 10.56 11.52
N GLN A 176 -64.54 11.46 11.66
CA GLN A 176 -64.41 12.74 12.37
C GLN A 176 -65.52 12.91 13.40
N GLY A 177 -65.16 13.13 14.66
CA GLY A 177 -66.08 13.41 15.76
C GLY A 177 -65.81 14.79 16.34
N THR A 178 -66.87 15.58 16.57
CA THR A 178 -66.76 16.95 17.13
C THR A 178 -67.36 17.00 18.53
N PHE A 179 -66.54 17.39 19.50
CA PHE A 179 -66.87 17.40 20.93
C PHE A 179 -66.75 18.80 21.52
N PRO A 180 -67.83 19.40 22.06
CA PRO A 180 -67.75 20.68 22.76
C PRO A 180 -66.91 20.54 24.04
N GLU A 181 -65.84 21.32 24.21
CA GLU A 181 -64.93 21.21 25.37
C GLU A 181 -65.63 21.51 26.71
N SER A 182 -66.73 22.26 26.66
CA SER A 182 -67.61 22.53 27.79
C SER A 182 -68.34 21.28 28.29
N ALA A 183 -68.70 20.37 27.37
CA ALA A 183 -69.46 19.15 27.64
C ALA A 183 -68.56 17.89 27.77
N PHE A 184 -67.44 17.85 27.05
CA PHE A 184 -66.46 16.77 27.12
C PHE A 184 -65.04 17.30 26.89
N LYS A 185 -64.19 17.20 27.91
CA LYS A 185 -62.76 17.49 27.77
C LYS A 185 -62.02 16.19 27.50
N VAL A 186 -61.65 15.97 26.25
CA VAL A 186 -60.79 14.88 25.80
C VAL A 186 -59.45 14.94 26.55
N GLU A 187 -59.03 13.82 27.14
CA GLU A 187 -57.72 13.65 27.76
C GLU A 187 -56.83 12.70 26.96
N GLU A 188 -57.42 11.67 26.34
CA GLU A 188 -56.73 10.67 25.54
C GLU A 188 -57.58 10.27 24.32
N ALA A 189 -56.95 10.09 23.16
CA ALA A 189 -57.59 9.60 21.94
C ALA A 189 -56.54 8.86 21.11
N GLU A 190 -56.27 7.60 21.47
CA GLU A 190 -55.16 6.84 20.89
C GLU A 190 -55.39 6.59 19.39
N GLY A 191 -54.39 6.89 18.57
CA GLY A 191 -54.45 6.78 17.10
C GLY A 191 -55.08 7.98 16.38
N ALA A 192 -55.62 8.97 17.09
CA ALA A 192 -56.26 10.13 16.48
C ALA A 192 -55.28 11.24 16.07
N THR A 193 -55.72 12.07 15.13
CA THR A 193 -55.31 13.48 15.07
C THR A 193 -56.36 14.31 15.79
N VAL A 194 -55.98 14.99 16.87
CA VAL A 194 -56.88 15.88 17.64
C VAL A 194 -56.55 17.34 17.33
N ALA A 195 -57.57 18.13 16.99
CA ALA A 195 -57.45 19.55 16.71
C ALA A 195 -58.48 20.36 17.52
N HIS A 196 -58.03 21.46 18.16
CA HIS A 196 -58.90 22.35 18.92
C HIS A 196 -59.31 23.55 18.05
N VAL A 197 -60.62 23.70 17.81
CA VAL A 197 -61.19 24.69 16.89
C VAL A 197 -62.33 25.44 17.58
N GLY A 198 -62.04 26.65 18.06
CA GLY A 198 -63.00 27.44 18.85
C GLY A 198 -63.18 26.84 20.24
N ASP A 199 -64.41 26.50 20.59
CA ASP A 199 -64.77 25.84 21.86
C ASP A 199 -64.95 24.31 21.70
N ASN A 200 -64.54 23.74 20.55
CA ASN A 200 -64.69 22.32 20.22
C ASN A 200 -63.34 21.62 20.02
N ALA A 201 -63.24 20.36 20.44
CA ALA A 201 -62.21 19.41 20.02
C ALA A 201 -62.74 18.56 18.87
N VAL A 202 -62.01 18.53 17.76
CA VAL A 202 -62.27 17.66 16.60
C VAL A 202 -61.27 16.50 16.64
N ILE A 203 -61.78 15.27 16.64
CA ILE A 203 -61.00 14.04 16.65
C ILE A 203 -61.13 13.37 15.28
N SER A 204 -60.02 13.19 14.57
CA SER A 204 -59.99 12.55 13.26
C SER A 204 -59.19 11.24 13.29
N TYR A 205 -59.83 10.15 12.86
CA TYR A 205 -59.23 8.84 12.64
C TYR A 205 -59.08 8.53 11.16
N LEU A 206 -58.09 7.71 10.83
CA LEU A 206 -57.86 7.16 9.50
C LEU A 206 -57.73 5.63 9.62
N VAL A 207 -58.62 4.90 8.96
CA VAL A 207 -58.58 3.44 8.84
C VAL A 207 -58.07 3.10 7.44
N LEU A 208 -57.04 2.27 7.36
CA LEU A 208 -56.48 1.82 6.08
C LEU A 208 -57.35 0.71 5.47
N PRO A 209 -57.26 0.48 4.14
CA PRO A 209 -58.06 -0.54 3.48
C PRO A 209 -57.75 -1.93 4.04
N GLY A 210 -58.79 -2.75 4.24
CA GLY A 210 -58.70 -4.09 4.84
C GLY A 210 -58.43 -4.13 6.35
N GLU A 211 -58.12 -3.00 6.99
CA GLU A 211 -57.93 -2.96 8.45
C GLU A 211 -59.26 -2.83 9.20
N SER A 212 -59.34 -3.49 10.36
CA SER A 212 -60.40 -3.26 11.35
C SER A 212 -59.78 -2.59 12.56
N ALA A 213 -60.34 -1.47 12.98
CA ALA A 213 -59.77 -0.60 13.99
C ALA A 213 -60.76 -0.36 15.13
N VAL A 214 -60.26 -0.40 16.36
CA VAL A 214 -60.99 -0.05 17.57
C VAL A 214 -60.21 1.04 18.28
N TYR A 215 -60.80 2.22 18.39
CA TYR A 215 -60.19 3.40 18.98
C TYR A 215 -60.87 3.74 20.30
N ALA A 216 -60.09 4.09 21.32
CA ALA A 216 -60.58 4.56 22.60
C ALA A 216 -60.33 6.07 22.76
N ILE A 217 -61.38 6.77 23.18
CA ILE A 217 -61.37 8.20 23.50
C ILE A 217 -61.77 8.33 24.96
N GLU A 218 -60.91 8.89 25.81
CA GLU A 218 -61.19 9.09 27.23
C GLU A 218 -61.14 10.56 27.62
N GLY A 219 -61.99 10.96 28.57
CA GLY A 219 -62.01 12.34 29.06
C GLY A 219 -63.00 12.62 30.19
N ASP A 220 -63.06 13.88 30.60
CA ASP A 220 -64.01 14.39 31.60
C ASP A 220 -65.33 14.83 30.92
N ALA A 221 -66.42 14.12 31.19
CA ALA A 221 -67.78 14.52 30.81
C ALA A 221 -68.40 15.50 31.83
N ARG A 222 -69.08 16.53 31.33
CA ARG A 222 -69.74 17.61 32.09
C ARG A 222 -71.08 17.96 31.45
N ALA A 223 -72.15 17.29 31.88
CA ALA A 223 -73.44 17.29 31.17
C ALA A 223 -73.25 16.89 29.70
N PHE A 224 -72.79 15.65 29.51
CA PHE A 224 -72.30 15.15 28.22
C PHE A 224 -73.35 15.32 27.11
N SER A 225 -72.89 15.95 26.04
CA SER A 225 -73.57 16.07 24.76
C SER A 225 -72.53 16.33 23.67
N TYR A 226 -72.74 15.79 22.47
CA TYR A 226 -71.93 16.07 21.28
C TYR A 226 -72.73 15.76 20.01
N GLU A 227 -72.32 16.30 18.87
CA GLU A 227 -73.10 16.30 17.61
C GLU A 227 -73.04 14.96 16.83
N GLY A 228 -72.24 13.99 17.27
CA GLY A 228 -72.07 12.69 16.60
C GLY A 228 -70.77 12.56 15.80
N TRP A 229 -70.78 11.65 14.82
CA TRP A 229 -69.64 11.39 13.93
C TRP A 229 -70.03 11.50 12.46
N GLN A 230 -69.15 12.13 11.68
CA GLN A 230 -69.16 12.07 10.23
C GLN A 230 -68.02 11.17 9.76
N ILE A 231 -68.33 10.16 8.97
CA ILE A 231 -67.36 9.18 8.45
C ILE A 231 -67.48 9.16 6.93
N SER A 232 -66.35 9.22 6.23
CA SER A 232 -66.28 9.10 4.77
C SER A 232 -65.31 7.97 4.40
N ALA A 233 -65.72 7.05 3.53
CA ALA A 233 -64.84 6.08 2.91
C ALA A 233 -64.85 6.22 1.38
N MET A 234 -63.67 6.17 0.77
CA MET A 234 -63.45 6.34 -0.67
C MET A 234 -62.28 5.46 -1.16
N PRO A 235 -62.30 4.93 -2.40
CA PRO A 235 -61.24 4.08 -2.97
C PRO A 235 -59.85 4.76 -2.97
N LEU A 236 -58.79 3.99 -2.71
CA LEU A 236 -57.43 4.53 -2.55
C LEU A 236 -56.65 4.73 -3.87
N GLY A 237 -57.11 4.19 -5.00
CA GLY A 237 -56.34 4.04 -6.25
C GLY A 237 -55.90 5.30 -7.00
N LEU A 238 -55.80 6.47 -6.35
CA LEU A 238 -55.58 7.77 -6.99
C LEU A 238 -54.35 8.56 -6.51
N ALA A 239 -53.59 8.10 -5.52
CA ALA A 239 -52.39 8.84 -5.06
C ALA A 239 -51.34 7.97 -4.34
N ILE A 240 -50.29 7.58 -5.07
CA ILE A 240 -48.85 7.79 -4.77
C ILE A 240 -48.04 7.09 -5.89
N ASP A 241 -47.40 7.89 -6.74
CA ASP A 241 -46.35 7.44 -7.67
C ASP A 241 -45.03 8.07 -7.19
N LEU A 242 -44.05 7.24 -6.79
CA LEU A 242 -42.73 7.71 -6.36
C LEU A 242 -41.86 8.22 -7.50
N ALA A 243 -42.11 7.81 -8.75
CA ALA A 243 -41.39 8.33 -9.91
C ALA A 243 -41.79 9.78 -10.24
N GLU A 244 -42.95 10.24 -9.77
CA GLU A 244 -43.36 11.65 -9.83
C GLU A 244 -42.92 12.48 -8.60
N GLN A 245 -42.33 11.86 -7.56
CA GLN A 245 -41.79 12.56 -6.39
C GLN A 245 -40.34 13.05 -6.61
N ASP A 246 -39.92 14.06 -5.85
CA ASP A 246 -38.55 14.60 -5.91
C ASP A 246 -37.54 13.67 -5.22
N THR A 247 -37.06 12.68 -5.97
CA THR A 247 -36.00 11.73 -5.57
C THR A 247 -34.58 12.26 -5.83
N ALA A 248 -34.42 13.47 -6.38
CA ALA A 248 -33.12 13.96 -6.88
C ALA A 248 -32.04 13.99 -5.80
N GLN A 249 -32.40 14.24 -4.53
CA GLN A 249 -31.44 14.22 -3.41
C GLN A 249 -30.84 12.83 -3.15
N LEU A 250 -31.58 11.74 -3.42
CA LEU A 250 -31.11 10.37 -3.26
C LEU A 250 -30.12 10.01 -4.39
N SER A 251 -30.47 10.35 -5.63
CA SER A 251 -29.59 10.18 -6.80
C SER A 251 -28.31 11.03 -6.67
N ASP A 252 -28.41 12.30 -6.30
CA ASP A 252 -27.25 13.17 -6.06
C ASP A 252 -26.30 12.58 -4.99
N LYS A 253 -26.86 12.05 -3.89
CA LYS A 253 -26.07 11.44 -2.80
C LYS A 253 -25.47 10.09 -3.18
N THR A 254 -26.13 9.34 -4.06
CA THR A 254 -25.61 8.06 -4.59
C THR A 254 -24.50 8.33 -5.60
N GLY A 255 -24.65 9.32 -6.49
CA GLY A 255 -23.59 9.78 -7.39
C GLY A 255 -22.36 10.33 -6.64
N GLU A 256 -22.54 11.11 -5.57
CA GLU A 256 -21.43 11.52 -4.69
C GLU A 256 -20.69 10.32 -4.07
N LEU A 257 -21.39 9.23 -3.76
CA LEU A 257 -20.83 8.01 -3.19
C LEU A 257 -20.10 7.16 -4.26
N GLU A 258 -20.65 7.04 -5.46
CA GLU A 258 -20.02 6.43 -6.63
C GLU A 258 -18.67 7.14 -6.93
N ASP A 259 -18.69 8.47 -7.10
CA ASP A 259 -17.52 9.30 -7.38
C ASP A 259 -16.44 9.14 -6.28
N ALA A 260 -16.84 9.18 -5.00
CA ALA A 260 -15.92 9.01 -3.88
C ALA A 260 -15.28 7.61 -3.85
N THR A 261 -16.04 6.57 -4.23
CA THR A 261 -15.57 5.19 -4.25
C THR A 261 -14.64 4.94 -5.44
N ALA A 262 -14.93 5.51 -6.62
CA ALA A 262 -14.05 5.50 -7.77
C ALA A 262 -12.70 6.19 -7.48
N GLN A 263 -12.73 7.39 -6.86
CA GLN A 263 -11.52 8.09 -6.43
C GLN A 263 -10.68 7.29 -5.43
N LEU A 264 -11.32 6.55 -4.51
CA LEU A 264 -10.62 5.70 -3.56
C LEU A 264 -9.96 4.49 -4.25
N SER A 265 -10.60 3.90 -5.26
CA SER A 265 -10.05 2.81 -6.07
C SER A 265 -8.84 3.26 -6.89
N ASP A 266 -8.92 4.41 -7.57
CA ASP A 266 -7.79 5.03 -8.30
C ASP A 266 -6.62 5.35 -7.36
N GLY A 267 -6.93 5.83 -6.15
CA GLY A 267 -5.94 6.07 -5.10
C GLY A 267 -5.24 4.80 -4.64
N ALA A 268 -5.99 3.71 -4.44
CA ALA A 268 -5.46 2.41 -4.05
C ALA A 268 -4.57 1.78 -5.14
N ALA A 269 -4.99 1.85 -6.42
CA ALA A 269 -4.19 1.40 -7.56
C ALA A 269 -2.90 2.22 -7.72
N SER A 270 -2.97 3.54 -7.51
CA SER A 270 -1.80 4.43 -7.53
C SER A 270 -0.82 4.10 -6.40
N LEU A 271 -1.33 3.82 -5.20
CA LEU A 271 -0.55 3.39 -4.04
C LEU A 271 0.13 2.03 -4.28
N GLU A 272 -0.59 1.06 -4.85
CA GLU A 272 -0.02 -0.23 -5.25
C GLU A 272 1.18 -0.06 -6.20
N SER A 273 1.01 0.73 -7.26
CA SER A 273 2.04 1.00 -8.27
C SER A 273 3.28 1.67 -7.66
N GLY A 274 3.08 2.65 -6.77
CA GLY A 274 4.15 3.28 -6.01
C GLY A 274 4.91 2.31 -5.10
N LEU A 275 4.19 1.41 -4.42
CA LEU A 275 4.78 0.40 -3.53
C LEU A 275 5.50 -0.71 -4.31
N GLY A 276 5.00 -1.10 -5.48
CA GLY A 276 5.72 -1.99 -6.41
C GLY A 276 7.04 -1.38 -6.90
N SER A 277 7.01 -0.09 -7.24
CA SER A 277 8.22 0.66 -7.61
C SER A 277 9.22 0.76 -6.46
N LEU A 278 8.75 1.01 -5.24
CA LEU A 278 9.58 1.03 -4.03
C LEU A 278 10.18 -0.35 -3.73
N ALA A 279 9.42 -1.43 -3.89
CA ALA A 279 9.91 -2.80 -3.71
C ALA A 279 11.01 -3.15 -4.73
N SER A 280 10.82 -2.78 -6.00
CA SER A 280 11.83 -2.99 -7.05
C SER A 280 13.11 -2.20 -6.77
N GLY A 281 13.01 -0.90 -6.51
CA GLY A 281 14.17 -0.05 -6.22
C GLY A 281 14.90 -0.44 -4.93
N SER A 282 14.17 -1.00 -3.95
CA SER A 282 14.77 -1.62 -2.77
C SER A 282 15.53 -2.90 -3.13
N GLY A 283 15.00 -3.73 -4.05
CA GLY A 283 15.72 -4.89 -4.59
C GLY A 283 17.05 -4.49 -5.26
N ASP A 284 17.03 -3.47 -6.12
CA ASP A 284 18.21 -2.94 -6.80
C ASP A 284 19.25 -2.39 -5.81
N LEU A 285 18.80 -1.65 -4.79
CA LEU A 285 19.67 -1.12 -3.74
C LEU A 285 20.27 -2.24 -2.87
N ALA A 286 19.48 -3.27 -2.52
CA ALA A 286 19.97 -4.43 -1.78
C ALA A 286 21.06 -5.17 -2.58
N TYR A 287 20.86 -5.38 -3.88
CA TYR A 287 21.87 -5.93 -4.79
C TYR A 287 23.14 -5.08 -4.81
N GLY A 288 23.01 -3.76 -5.04
CA GLY A 288 24.14 -2.84 -5.08
C GLY A 288 24.93 -2.78 -3.76
N THR A 289 24.25 -2.84 -2.61
CA THR A 289 24.94 -2.94 -1.31
C THR A 289 25.62 -4.29 -1.09
N GLY A 290 25.08 -5.39 -1.67
CA GLY A 290 25.76 -6.68 -1.71
C GLY A 290 27.06 -6.65 -2.51
N GLU A 291 27.06 -6.02 -3.69
CA GLU A 291 28.27 -5.83 -4.51
C GLU A 291 29.34 -5.00 -3.77
N VAL A 292 28.92 -3.93 -3.07
CA VAL A 292 29.84 -3.13 -2.22
C VAL A 292 30.43 -3.97 -1.09
N ALA A 293 29.63 -4.82 -0.43
CA ALA A 293 30.12 -5.70 0.62
C ALA A 293 31.12 -6.74 0.10
N ALA A 294 30.87 -7.31 -1.09
CA ALA A 294 31.77 -8.25 -1.76
C ALA A 294 33.11 -7.57 -2.13
N GLY A 295 33.06 -6.43 -2.81
CA GLY A 295 34.27 -5.68 -3.22
C GLY A 295 35.09 -5.17 -2.02
N ALA A 296 34.43 -4.74 -0.94
CA ALA A 296 35.11 -4.36 0.30
C ALA A 296 35.78 -5.56 0.98
N THR A 297 35.19 -6.76 0.91
CA THR A 297 35.78 -8.01 1.41
C THR A 297 37.00 -8.43 0.57
N GLU A 298 36.92 -8.31 -0.76
CA GLU A 298 38.07 -8.58 -1.65
C GLU A 298 39.23 -7.61 -1.36
N LEU A 299 38.93 -6.31 -1.22
CA LEU A 299 39.94 -5.29 -0.89
C LEU A 299 40.56 -5.54 0.51
N ALA A 300 39.79 -5.99 1.50
CA ALA A 300 40.31 -6.39 2.80
C ALA A 300 41.27 -7.59 2.70
N GLY A 301 40.96 -8.57 1.84
CA GLY A 301 41.83 -9.71 1.54
C GLY A 301 43.13 -9.31 0.83
N GLY A 302 43.05 -8.39 -0.13
CA GLY A 302 44.20 -7.80 -0.82
C GLY A 302 45.10 -7.02 0.14
N ALA A 303 44.52 -6.15 0.97
CA ALA A 303 45.24 -5.39 1.99
C ALA A 303 45.89 -6.31 3.05
N SER A 304 45.21 -7.35 3.50
CA SER A 304 45.78 -8.38 4.39
C SER A 304 46.96 -9.12 3.74
N SER A 305 46.95 -9.30 2.42
CA SER A 305 48.05 -9.94 1.69
C SER A 305 49.25 -8.98 1.51
N LEU A 306 48.99 -7.69 1.28
CA LEU A 306 50.01 -6.65 1.26
C LEU A 306 50.70 -6.48 2.62
N ALA A 307 49.96 -6.59 3.73
CA ALA A 307 50.51 -6.58 5.08
C ALA A 307 51.54 -7.71 5.28
N ARG A 308 51.15 -8.96 4.98
CA ARG A 308 52.06 -10.13 5.08
C ARG A 308 53.30 -9.98 4.19
N GLY A 309 53.13 -9.55 2.93
CA GLY A 309 54.27 -9.33 2.02
C GLY A 309 55.20 -8.21 2.51
N SER A 310 54.67 -7.23 3.24
CA SER A 310 55.48 -6.16 3.86
C SER A 310 56.21 -6.64 5.12
N GLU A 311 55.61 -7.53 5.91
CA GLU A 311 56.28 -8.22 7.03
C GLU A 311 57.39 -9.17 6.53
N GLU A 312 57.15 -9.92 5.46
CA GLU A 312 58.16 -10.74 4.79
C GLU A 312 59.33 -9.90 4.26
N LEU A 313 59.04 -8.74 3.65
CA LEU A 313 60.07 -7.78 3.22
C LEU A 313 60.85 -7.25 4.43
N GLN A 314 60.19 -6.85 5.51
CA GLN A 314 60.85 -6.38 6.74
C GLN A 314 61.79 -7.45 7.32
N ALA A 315 61.35 -8.71 7.40
CA ALA A 315 62.17 -9.82 7.86
C ALA A 315 63.36 -10.10 6.92
N GLY A 316 63.15 -10.05 5.60
CA GLY A 316 64.22 -10.21 4.61
C GLY A 316 65.26 -9.09 4.68
N VAL A 317 64.85 -7.85 4.93
CA VAL A 317 65.75 -6.71 5.15
C VAL A 317 66.52 -6.87 6.47
N GLY A 318 65.90 -7.36 7.53
CA GLY A 318 66.59 -7.71 8.78
C GLY A 318 67.70 -8.74 8.56
N ALA A 319 67.38 -9.84 7.86
CA ALA A 319 68.38 -10.86 7.49
C ALA A 319 69.51 -10.30 6.61
N ALA A 320 69.22 -9.33 5.73
CA ALA A 320 70.23 -8.64 4.94
C ALA A 320 71.14 -7.76 5.82
N VAL A 321 70.62 -7.07 6.84
CA VAL A 321 71.42 -6.31 7.82
C VAL A 321 72.36 -7.21 8.60
N ASP A 322 71.87 -8.35 9.11
CA ASP A 322 72.70 -9.33 9.83
C ASP A 322 73.82 -9.91 8.92
N GLY A 323 73.49 -10.15 7.64
CA GLY A 323 74.45 -10.53 6.62
C GLY A 323 75.52 -9.45 6.38
N LEU A 324 75.12 -8.18 6.25
CA LEU A 324 76.04 -7.06 6.06
C LEU A 324 76.94 -6.82 7.27
N ALA A 325 76.42 -6.97 8.50
CA ALA A 325 77.23 -6.93 9.71
C ALA A 325 78.30 -8.05 9.73
N SER A 326 77.92 -9.25 9.30
CA SER A 326 78.85 -10.38 9.16
C SER A 326 79.91 -10.14 8.08
N VAL A 327 79.54 -9.50 6.96
CA VAL A 327 80.49 -9.11 5.91
C VAL A 327 81.43 -8.01 6.38
N SER A 328 80.94 -6.96 7.06
CA SER A 328 81.76 -5.86 7.58
C SER A 328 82.81 -6.39 8.58
N ALA A 329 82.42 -7.31 9.48
CA ALA A 329 83.36 -8.00 10.39
C ALA A 329 84.44 -8.81 9.63
N ASN A 330 84.07 -9.50 8.55
CA ASN A 330 85.03 -10.23 7.70
C ASN A 330 85.95 -9.29 6.92
N SER A 331 85.45 -8.15 6.44
CA SER A 331 86.24 -7.11 5.77
C SER A 331 87.29 -6.53 6.72
N ALA A 332 86.92 -6.22 7.97
CA ALA A 332 87.87 -5.76 8.99
C ALA A 332 88.93 -6.83 9.32
N ALA A 333 88.55 -8.11 9.38
CA ALA A 333 89.50 -9.21 9.58
C ALA A 333 90.45 -9.40 8.37
N LEU A 334 89.97 -9.16 7.16
CA LEU A 334 90.74 -9.23 5.92
C LEU A 334 91.68 -8.03 5.77
N ASP A 335 91.25 -6.82 6.12
CA ASP A 335 92.13 -5.64 6.14
C ASP A 335 93.26 -5.82 7.14
N ALA A 336 92.94 -6.22 8.38
CA ALA A 336 93.94 -6.56 9.40
C ALA A 336 94.86 -7.72 8.98
N ALA A 337 94.48 -8.55 8.00
CA ALA A 337 95.36 -9.55 7.39
C ALA A 337 96.21 -8.96 6.26
N ALA A 338 95.64 -8.12 5.39
CA ALA A 338 96.35 -7.38 4.35
C ALA A 338 97.44 -6.48 4.96
N GLU A 339 97.16 -5.79 6.07
CA GLU A 339 98.13 -5.04 6.88
C GLU A 339 99.35 -5.88 7.28
N ARG A 340 99.11 -7.09 7.81
CA ARG A 340 100.17 -8.02 8.23
C ARG A 340 101.01 -8.51 7.05
N VAL A 341 100.39 -8.79 5.90
CA VAL A 341 101.13 -9.19 4.68
C VAL A 341 101.91 -8.00 4.12
N ARG A 342 101.34 -6.78 4.13
CA ARG A 342 102.00 -5.53 3.71
C ARG A 342 103.23 -5.22 4.57
N ALA A 343 103.14 -5.39 5.89
CA ALA A 343 104.27 -5.28 6.79
C ALA A 343 105.37 -6.32 6.49
N GLY A 344 105.00 -7.60 6.34
CA GLY A 344 105.95 -8.65 5.97
C GLY A 344 106.57 -8.46 4.58
N ALA A 345 105.85 -7.85 3.63
CA ALA A 345 106.37 -7.48 2.32
C ALA A 345 107.36 -6.31 2.41
N ALA A 346 107.12 -5.33 3.28
CA ALA A 346 108.06 -4.24 3.55
C ALA A 346 109.34 -4.74 4.26
N ASP A 347 109.21 -5.67 5.21
CA ASP A 347 110.35 -6.34 5.86
C ASP A 347 111.17 -7.16 4.84
N LEU A 348 110.50 -7.88 3.94
CA LEU A 348 111.13 -8.61 2.84
C LEU A 348 111.87 -7.65 1.89
N ASP A 349 111.25 -6.53 1.50
CA ASP A 349 111.90 -5.55 0.63
C ASP A 349 113.14 -4.97 1.29
N ALA A 350 113.04 -4.53 2.55
CA ALA A 350 114.18 -4.04 3.31
C ALA A 350 115.32 -5.07 3.39
N GLY A 351 114.99 -6.35 3.61
CA GLY A 351 115.95 -7.46 3.59
C GLY A 351 116.61 -7.67 2.23
N VAL A 352 115.85 -7.60 1.14
CA VAL A 352 116.38 -7.74 -0.22
C VAL A 352 117.19 -6.52 -0.67
N GLN A 353 116.82 -5.30 -0.27
CA GLN A 353 117.61 -4.08 -0.51
C GLN A 353 118.94 -4.15 0.25
N ALA A 354 118.95 -4.63 1.50
CA ALA A 354 120.18 -4.88 2.24
C ALA A 354 121.06 -5.95 1.57
N LEU A 355 120.45 -7.01 1.04
CA LEU A 355 121.14 -8.06 0.30
C LEU A 355 121.72 -7.54 -1.03
N ARG A 356 120.99 -6.68 -1.75
CA ARG A 356 121.48 -5.95 -2.95
C ARG A 356 122.65 -5.01 -2.64
N ALA A 357 122.60 -4.28 -1.52
CA ALA A 357 123.70 -3.43 -1.10
C ALA A 357 124.95 -4.26 -0.75
N GLY A 358 124.76 -5.42 -0.11
CA GLY A 358 125.81 -6.41 0.12
C GLY A 358 126.40 -6.99 -1.16
N ASP A 359 125.54 -7.34 -2.13
CA ASP A 359 125.91 -7.86 -3.46
C ASP A 359 126.77 -6.85 -4.24
N GLN A 360 126.33 -5.59 -4.31
CA GLN A 360 127.08 -4.49 -4.91
C GLN A 360 128.41 -4.23 -4.20
N SER A 361 128.43 -4.31 -2.87
CA SER A 361 129.65 -4.15 -2.08
C SER A 361 130.65 -5.30 -2.32
N PHE A 362 130.16 -6.54 -2.39
CA PHE A 362 130.98 -7.71 -2.70
C PHE A 362 131.54 -7.66 -4.13
N LEU A 363 130.70 -7.39 -5.13
CA LEU A 363 131.13 -7.24 -6.52
C LEU A 363 132.14 -6.09 -6.67
N GLY A 364 131.92 -4.97 -5.99
CA GLY A 364 132.88 -3.86 -5.93
C GLY A 364 134.22 -4.26 -5.29
N ALA A 365 134.19 -5.06 -4.21
CA ALA A 365 135.40 -5.57 -3.56
C ALA A 365 136.14 -6.60 -4.44
N VAL A 366 135.43 -7.48 -5.15
CA VAL A 366 136.02 -8.42 -6.12
C VAL A 366 136.64 -7.66 -7.30
N ALA A 367 135.96 -6.65 -7.84
CA ALA A 367 136.49 -5.80 -8.90
C ALA A 367 137.75 -5.03 -8.46
N ALA A 368 137.75 -4.48 -7.23
CA ALA A 368 138.92 -3.83 -6.64
C ALA A 368 140.08 -4.82 -6.44
N ALA A 369 139.81 -6.03 -5.94
CA ALA A 369 140.81 -7.09 -5.79
C ALA A 369 141.38 -7.52 -7.15
N LYS A 370 140.57 -7.63 -8.21
CA LYS A 370 141.03 -7.90 -9.59
C LYS A 370 141.89 -6.76 -10.13
N ALA A 371 141.52 -5.50 -9.89
CA ALA A 371 142.34 -4.35 -10.29
C ALA A 371 143.71 -4.35 -9.57
N GLN A 372 143.72 -4.63 -8.26
CA GLN A 372 144.95 -4.76 -7.48
C GLN A 372 145.80 -5.96 -7.93
N ALA A 373 145.16 -7.07 -8.29
CA ALA A 373 145.82 -8.25 -8.87
C ALA A 373 146.51 -7.93 -10.20
N ALA A 374 145.82 -7.20 -11.10
CA ALA A 374 146.38 -6.78 -12.39
C ALA A 374 147.57 -5.84 -12.21
N VAL A 375 147.50 -4.90 -11.24
CA VAL A 375 148.64 -4.04 -10.86
C VAL A 375 149.81 -4.87 -10.34
N GLY A 376 149.56 -5.83 -9.44
CA GLY A 376 150.61 -6.72 -8.90
C GLY A 376 151.26 -7.60 -9.98
N ALA A 377 150.47 -8.13 -10.91
CA ALA A 377 150.98 -8.90 -12.05
C ALA A 377 151.85 -8.04 -12.99
N ALA A 378 151.43 -6.81 -13.27
CA ALA A 378 152.21 -5.86 -14.07
C ALA A 378 153.52 -5.45 -13.37
N GLN A 379 153.48 -5.20 -12.05
CA GLN A 379 154.67 -4.94 -11.24
C GLN A 379 155.65 -6.11 -11.25
N TYR A 380 155.15 -7.35 -11.18
CA TYR A 380 155.98 -8.55 -11.26
C TYR A 380 156.63 -8.73 -12.65
N ALA A 381 155.89 -8.49 -13.73
CA ALA A 381 156.44 -8.50 -15.08
C ALA A 381 157.55 -7.43 -15.26
N ALA A 382 157.30 -6.19 -14.81
CA ALA A 382 158.30 -5.13 -14.84
C ALA A 382 159.54 -5.44 -13.98
N ALA A 383 159.36 -6.09 -12.82
CA ALA A 383 160.47 -6.52 -11.98
C ALA A 383 161.30 -7.66 -12.62
N GLN A 384 160.66 -8.56 -13.39
CA GLN A 384 161.38 -9.57 -14.18
C GLN A 384 162.23 -8.91 -15.29
N GLU A 385 161.67 -7.94 -16.02
CA GLU A 385 162.40 -7.19 -17.04
C GLU A 385 163.57 -6.40 -16.43
N ALA A 386 163.36 -5.72 -15.31
CA ALA A 386 164.39 -4.98 -14.59
C ALA A 386 165.50 -5.90 -14.07
N TYR A 387 165.16 -7.07 -13.53
CA TYR A 387 166.12 -8.09 -13.14
C TYR A 387 166.92 -8.62 -14.33
N ALA A 388 166.26 -8.95 -15.46
CA ALA A 388 166.93 -9.42 -16.66
C ALA A 388 167.91 -8.37 -17.23
N ALA A 389 167.50 -7.10 -17.25
CA ALA A 389 168.35 -5.98 -17.67
C ALA A 389 169.55 -5.77 -16.72
N ALA A 390 169.33 -5.78 -15.40
CA ALA A 390 170.39 -5.65 -14.40
C ALA A 390 171.38 -6.83 -14.44
N ALA A 391 170.89 -8.05 -14.64
CA ALA A 391 171.71 -9.25 -14.78
C ALA A 391 172.56 -9.20 -16.05
N ALA A 392 171.98 -8.78 -17.18
CA ALA A 392 172.72 -8.58 -18.44
C ALA A 392 173.81 -7.49 -18.29
N ALA A 393 173.50 -6.38 -17.62
CA ALA A 393 174.46 -5.31 -17.35
C ALA A 393 175.61 -5.76 -16.43
N ALA A 394 175.31 -6.45 -15.33
CA ALA A 394 176.31 -6.98 -14.41
C ALA A 394 177.18 -8.09 -15.02
N TYR A 395 176.65 -8.88 -15.97
CA TYR A 395 177.40 -9.87 -16.72
C TYR A 395 178.32 -9.24 -17.78
N ALA A 396 177.89 -8.13 -18.40
CA ALA A 396 178.68 -7.41 -19.40
C ALA A 396 179.80 -6.55 -18.79
N ASP A 397 179.55 -5.89 -17.65
CA ASP A 397 180.52 -5.07 -16.91
C ASP A 397 180.32 -5.21 -15.38
N PRO A 398 181.05 -6.12 -14.71
CA PRO A 398 180.88 -6.40 -13.28
C PRO A 398 181.57 -5.35 -12.41
N THR A 399 180.84 -4.29 -12.05
CA THR A 399 181.27 -3.22 -11.15
C THR A 399 180.46 -3.24 -9.85
N ALA A 400 180.94 -2.54 -8.82
CA ALA A 400 180.18 -2.38 -7.56
C ALA A 400 178.79 -1.75 -7.79
N ALA A 401 178.64 -0.90 -8.81
CA ALA A 401 177.36 -0.28 -9.16
C ALA A 401 176.40 -1.26 -9.85
N THR A 402 176.88 -2.05 -10.83
CA THR A 402 176.04 -3.02 -11.55
C THR A 402 175.64 -4.21 -10.68
N VAL A 403 176.51 -4.66 -9.76
CA VAL A 403 176.18 -5.68 -8.77
C VAL A 403 175.14 -5.19 -7.75
N ALA A 404 175.25 -3.95 -7.26
CA ALA A 404 174.25 -3.37 -6.36
C ALA A 404 172.88 -3.18 -7.05
N ALA A 405 172.87 -2.81 -8.34
CA ALA A 405 171.65 -2.73 -9.14
C ALA A 405 170.99 -4.11 -9.31
N LEU A 406 171.80 -5.17 -9.50
CA LEU A 406 171.30 -6.55 -9.58
C LEU A 406 170.70 -7.03 -8.26
N ASP A 407 171.37 -6.80 -7.12
CA ASP A 407 170.83 -7.16 -5.80
C ASP A 407 169.50 -6.42 -5.52
N GLY A 408 169.43 -5.12 -5.81
CA GLY A 408 168.18 -4.35 -5.72
C GLY A 408 167.07 -4.90 -6.61
N ALA A 409 167.39 -5.34 -7.84
CA ALA A 409 166.43 -5.95 -8.75
C ALA A 409 165.98 -7.35 -8.29
N VAL A 410 166.86 -8.16 -7.69
CA VAL A 410 166.50 -9.44 -7.05
C VAL A 410 165.54 -9.22 -5.88
N GLN A 411 165.81 -8.22 -5.03
CA GLN A 411 164.93 -7.88 -3.90
C GLN A 411 163.56 -7.38 -4.39
N ALA A 412 163.52 -6.53 -5.41
CA ALA A 412 162.27 -6.07 -6.03
C ALA A 412 161.47 -7.22 -6.66
N LEU A 413 162.15 -8.13 -7.39
CA LEU A 413 161.52 -9.31 -7.98
C LEU A 413 160.98 -10.28 -6.92
N ALA A 414 161.71 -10.47 -5.81
CA ALA A 414 161.26 -11.31 -4.70
C ALA A 414 160.05 -10.72 -3.95
N GLN A 415 159.96 -9.39 -3.82
CA GLN A 415 158.78 -8.73 -3.25
C GLN A 415 157.57 -8.82 -4.19
N ALA A 416 157.76 -8.58 -5.49
CA ALA A 416 156.69 -8.65 -6.48
C ALA A 416 156.18 -10.08 -6.71
N SER A 417 157.04 -11.11 -6.57
CA SER A 417 156.64 -12.52 -6.74
C SER A 417 155.67 -13.00 -5.66
N GLN A 418 155.84 -12.54 -4.41
CA GLN A 418 154.91 -12.85 -3.32
C GLN A 418 153.54 -12.19 -3.53
N ALA A 419 153.50 -10.98 -4.12
CA ALA A 419 152.25 -10.31 -4.46
C ALA A 419 151.52 -11.02 -5.61
N ALA A 420 152.21 -11.39 -6.70
CA ALA A 420 151.58 -11.93 -7.90
C ALA A 420 150.93 -13.32 -7.69
N GLY A 421 151.44 -14.13 -6.77
CA GLY A 421 150.98 -15.52 -6.57
C GLY A 421 149.56 -15.71 -6.01
N SER A 422 148.83 -14.64 -5.68
CA SER A 422 147.63 -14.72 -4.83
C SER A 422 146.27 -14.64 -5.55
N TYR A 423 146.21 -14.47 -6.88
CA TYR A 423 145.01 -13.89 -7.51
C TYR A 423 144.28 -14.70 -8.60
N GLY A 424 144.83 -15.83 -9.05
CA GLY A 424 144.23 -16.62 -10.15
C GLY A 424 142.83 -17.18 -9.90
N ALA A 425 142.36 -17.20 -8.64
CA ALA A 425 141.04 -17.71 -8.24
C ALA A 425 139.90 -16.66 -8.38
N LEU A 426 140.21 -15.39 -8.64
CA LEU A 426 139.20 -14.32 -8.62
C LEU A 426 138.21 -14.36 -9.80
N ASP A 427 138.61 -14.86 -10.96
CA ASP A 427 137.71 -15.05 -12.11
C ASP A 427 136.67 -16.14 -11.86
N THR A 428 137.09 -17.23 -11.20
CA THR A 428 136.19 -18.34 -10.84
C THR A 428 135.19 -17.93 -9.77
N VAL A 429 135.58 -17.05 -8.83
CA VAL A 429 134.69 -16.48 -7.81
C VAL A 429 133.60 -15.61 -8.45
N GLU A 430 133.95 -14.67 -9.34
CA GLU A 430 132.96 -13.80 -10.01
C GLU A 430 131.95 -14.61 -10.84
N GLY A 431 132.42 -15.54 -11.68
CA GLY A 431 131.54 -16.40 -12.49
C GLY A 431 130.64 -17.31 -11.66
N SER A 432 131.08 -17.76 -10.49
CA SER A 432 130.26 -18.57 -9.56
C SER A 432 129.27 -17.73 -8.76
N TYR A 433 129.48 -16.42 -8.66
CA TYR A 433 128.66 -15.50 -7.86
C TYR A 433 127.53 -14.84 -8.68
N ALA A 434 127.69 -14.74 -10.00
CA ALA A 434 126.67 -14.17 -10.90
C ALA A 434 125.25 -14.79 -10.76
N PRO A 435 125.07 -16.12 -10.55
CA PRO A 435 123.73 -16.68 -10.29
C PRO A 435 123.09 -16.19 -8.99
N LEU A 436 123.89 -15.89 -7.96
CA LEU A 436 123.39 -15.35 -6.69
C LEU A 436 122.91 -13.91 -6.87
N SER A 437 123.68 -13.05 -7.54
CA SER A 437 123.27 -11.69 -7.89
C SER A 437 122.00 -11.66 -8.75
N GLY A 438 121.86 -12.61 -9.69
CA GLY A 438 120.63 -12.84 -10.45
C GLY A 438 119.43 -13.18 -9.57
N GLY A 439 119.57 -14.15 -8.66
CA GLY A 439 118.52 -14.51 -7.71
C GLY A 439 118.14 -13.38 -6.74
N ILE A 440 119.10 -12.53 -6.36
CA ILE A 440 118.86 -11.32 -5.56
C ILE A 440 118.04 -10.29 -6.37
N ALA A 441 118.29 -10.16 -7.67
CA ALA A 441 117.51 -9.30 -8.54
C ALA A 441 116.08 -9.81 -8.75
N GLU A 442 115.89 -11.12 -8.93
CA GLU A 442 114.57 -11.76 -9.01
C GLU A 442 113.78 -11.62 -7.70
N ALA A 443 114.41 -11.88 -6.55
CA ALA A 443 113.80 -11.71 -5.23
C ALA A 443 113.27 -10.28 -5.01
N ALA A 444 113.98 -9.27 -5.52
CA ALA A 444 113.56 -7.87 -5.42
C ALA A 444 112.39 -7.54 -6.36
N ALA A 445 112.37 -8.11 -7.56
CA ALA A 445 111.22 -7.96 -8.46
C ALA A 445 109.97 -8.61 -7.85
N GLY A 446 110.12 -9.81 -7.26
CA GLY A 446 109.05 -10.49 -6.52
C GLY A 446 108.58 -9.70 -5.29
N SER A 447 109.51 -9.14 -4.51
CA SER A 447 109.21 -8.26 -3.37
C SER A 447 108.40 -7.03 -3.78
N ALA A 448 108.83 -6.32 -4.82
CA ALA A 448 108.12 -5.15 -5.34
C ALA A 448 106.72 -5.51 -5.86
N SER A 449 106.57 -6.64 -6.56
CA SER A 449 105.28 -7.15 -7.01
C SER A 449 104.36 -7.55 -5.85
N LEU A 450 104.89 -8.17 -4.79
CA LEU A 450 104.14 -8.50 -3.59
C LEU A 450 103.65 -7.24 -2.88
N SER A 451 104.55 -6.25 -2.70
CA SER A 451 104.22 -4.95 -2.10
C SER A 451 103.08 -4.25 -2.85
N ALA A 452 103.19 -4.14 -4.18
CA ALA A 452 102.13 -3.59 -5.02
C ALA A 452 100.80 -4.36 -4.87
N GLY A 453 100.83 -5.70 -4.95
CA GLY A 453 99.63 -6.53 -4.76
C GLY A 453 98.98 -6.39 -3.38
N THR A 454 99.75 -6.15 -2.32
CA THR A 454 99.20 -5.89 -0.98
C THR A 454 98.61 -4.48 -0.82
N ALA A 455 99.09 -3.50 -1.59
CA ALA A 455 98.48 -2.17 -1.66
C ALA A 455 97.16 -2.22 -2.45
N ASP A 456 97.13 -2.92 -3.59
CA ASP A 456 95.92 -3.14 -4.38
C ASP A 456 94.85 -3.90 -3.56
N LEU A 457 95.24 -4.96 -2.83
CA LEU A 457 94.33 -5.70 -1.96
C LEU A 457 93.71 -4.78 -0.89
N ALA A 458 94.54 -3.96 -0.21
CA ALA A 458 94.05 -3.04 0.82
C ALA A 458 93.02 -2.05 0.28
N ALA A 459 93.32 -1.39 -0.85
CA ALA A 459 92.40 -0.44 -1.49
C ALA A 459 91.07 -1.09 -1.91
N ASN A 460 91.10 -2.34 -2.39
CA ASN A 460 89.89 -3.09 -2.74
C ASN A 460 89.07 -3.50 -1.50
N VAL A 461 89.72 -3.86 -0.38
CA VAL A 461 89.04 -4.19 0.87
C VAL A 461 88.38 -2.96 1.48
N GLU A 462 89.06 -1.82 1.49
CA GLU A 462 88.52 -0.53 1.97
C GLU A 462 87.31 -0.10 1.12
N ALA A 463 87.41 -0.16 -0.21
CA ALA A 463 86.29 0.14 -1.11
C ALA A 463 85.09 -0.81 -0.93
N TYR A 464 85.35 -2.10 -0.71
CA TYR A 464 84.30 -3.09 -0.44
C TYR A 464 83.62 -2.86 0.91
N ALA A 465 84.38 -2.58 1.98
CA ALA A 465 83.85 -2.24 3.29
C ALA A 465 82.97 -0.98 3.24
N GLY A 466 83.43 0.09 2.58
CA GLY A 466 82.63 1.31 2.40
C GLY A 466 81.30 1.07 1.65
N GLY A 467 81.28 0.16 0.67
CA GLY A 467 80.05 -0.25 -0.02
C GLY A 467 79.09 -1.03 0.88
N VAL A 468 79.61 -1.90 1.75
CA VAL A 468 78.85 -2.68 2.73
C VAL A 468 78.22 -1.75 3.79
N ASP A 469 79.01 -0.83 4.34
CA ASP A 469 78.53 0.12 5.35
C ASP A 469 77.49 1.11 4.79
N ALA A 470 77.65 1.54 3.53
CA ALA A 470 76.66 2.35 2.83
C ALA A 470 75.31 1.63 2.67
N LEU A 471 75.33 0.33 2.34
CA LEU A 471 74.10 -0.46 2.22
C LEU A 471 73.48 -0.75 3.60
N ALA A 472 74.30 -1.04 4.61
CA ALA A 472 73.87 -1.23 5.99
C ALA A 472 73.23 0.04 6.58
N THR A 473 73.65 1.22 6.14
CA THR A 473 73.06 2.51 6.56
C THR A 473 71.65 2.73 5.98
N GLN A 474 71.35 2.22 4.78
CA GLN A 474 70.03 2.42 4.15
C GLN A 474 69.00 1.33 4.47
N ALA A 475 69.45 0.12 4.79
CA ALA A 475 68.55 -1.00 5.09
C ALA A 475 67.55 -0.73 6.25
N PRO A 476 67.90 -0.06 7.37
CA PRO A 476 66.94 0.30 8.41
C PRO A 476 65.76 1.14 7.90
N ALA A 477 66.01 2.14 7.04
CA ALA A 477 64.95 2.97 6.48
C ALA A 477 64.00 2.17 5.55
N LEU A 478 64.52 1.16 4.85
CA LEU A 478 63.68 0.24 4.07
C LEU A 478 62.83 -0.67 4.98
N ALA A 479 63.37 -1.13 6.11
CA ALA A 479 62.63 -1.91 7.11
C ALA A 479 61.52 -1.08 7.79
N GLU A 480 61.80 0.19 8.13
CA GLU A 480 60.80 1.13 8.66
C GLU A 480 59.70 1.45 7.63
N GLY A 481 60.07 1.60 6.35
CA GLY A 481 59.12 1.75 5.24
C GLY A 481 58.21 0.54 5.07
N ALA A 482 58.78 -0.67 5.12
CA ALA A 482 58.02 -1.93 5.06
C ALA A 482 57.08 -2.09 6.28
N ALA A 483 57.55 -1.78 7.49
CA ALA A 483 56.71 -1.79 8.70
C ALA A 483 55.54 -0.79 8.60
N SER A 484 55.80 0.41 8.10
CA SER A 484 54.79 1.46 7.89
C SER A 484 53.74 1.03 6.84
N LEU A 485 54.19 0.38 5.76
CA LEU A 485 53.31 -0.17 4.73
C LEU A 485 52.44 -1.31 5.29
N SER A 486 53.00 -2.20 6.11
CA SER A 486 52.21 -3.25 6.79
C SER A 486 51.13 -2.64 7.70
N ALA A 487 51.51 -1.71 8.58
CA ALA A 487 50.55 -1.04 9.49
C ALA A 487 49.43 -0.30 8.73
N GLY A 488 49.76 0.36 7.62
CA GLY A 488 48.77 0.98 6.73
C GLY A 488 47.86 -0.04 6.05
N ALA A 489 48.40 -1.17 5.61
CA ALA A 489 47.65 -2.25 4.97
C ALA A 489 46.71 -2.99 5.98
N VAL A 490 47.15 -3.21 7.21
CA VAL A 490 46.30 -3.72 8.31
C VAL A 490 45.16 -2.73 8.61
N SER A 491 45.46 -1.43 8.67
CA SER A 491 44.45 -0.38 8.90
C SER A 491 43.41 -0.33 7.77
N LEU A 492 43.85 -0.45 6.51
CA LEU A 492 42.98 -0.53 5.35
C LEU A 492 42.10 -1.79 5.38
N ALA A 493 42.67 -2.95 5.73
CA ALA A 493 41.92 -4.20 5.86
C ALA A 493 40.83 -4.12 6.95
N GLY A 494 41.13 -3.46 8.07
CA GLY A 494 40.15 -3.18 9.12
C GLY A 494 39.00 -2.30 8.64
N GLY A 495 39.32 -1.12 8.09
CA GLY A 495 38.30 -0.17 7.62
C GLY A 495 37.45 -0.69 6.45
N THR A 496 38.02 -1.50 5.55
CA THR A 496 37.25 -2.16 4.48
C THR A 496 36.38 -3.31 5.02
N GLY A 497 36.82 -3.99 6.09
CA GLY A 497 35.96 -4.90 6.86
C GLY A 497 34.75 -4.21 7.49
N GLU A 498 34.93 -3.01 8.06
CA GLU A 498 33.83 -2.18 8.59
C GLU A 498 32.85 -1.76 7.48
N VAL A 499 33.35 -1.35 6.31
CA VAL A 499 32.53 -1.04 5.13
C VAL A 499 31.74 -2.28 4.66
N ALA A 500 32.35 -3.46 4.63
CA ALA A 500 31.67 -4.69 4.24
C ALA A 500 30.53 -5.05 5.22
N ALA A 501 30.76 -4.92 6.53
CA ALA A 501 29.76 -5.14 7.56
C ALA A 501 28.61 -4.10 7.51
N GLY A 502 28.94 -2.82 7.29
CA GLY A 502 27.96 -1.75 7.11
C GLY A 502 27.10 -1.94 5.88
N ALA A 503 27.71 -2.28 4.73
CA ALA A 503 27.00 -2.57 3.49
C ALA A 503 26.09 -3.81 3.61
N SER A 504 26.55 -4.86 4.28
CA SER A 504 25.73 -6.05 4.58
C SER A 504 24.53 -5.73 5.48
N SER A 505 24.72 -4.84 6.46
CA SER A 505 23.65 -4.36 7.35
C SER A 505 22.63 -3.50 6.60
N ALA A 506 23.10 -2.65 5.68
CA ALA A 506 22.23 -1.88 4.79
C ALA A 506 21.42 -2.79 3.86
N ALA A 507 22.06 -3.80 3.23
CA ALA A 507 21.37 -4.79 2.40
C ALA A 507 20.23 -5.50 3.16
N ALA A 508 20.48 -5.90 4.42
CA ALA A 508 19.47 -6.53 5.27
C ALA A 508 18.30 -5.58 5.60
N GLY A 509 18.57 -4.31 5.96
CA GLY A 509 17.53 -3.31 6.23
C GLY A 509 16.71 -2.96 4.99
N VAL A 510 17.36 -2.90 3.82
CA VAL A 510 16.68 -2.65 2.54
C VAL A 510 15.85 -3.86 2.10
N ALA A 511 16.29 -5.09 2.37
CA ALA A 511 15.47 -6.29 2.16
C ALA A 511 14.22 -6.30 3.06
N GLN A 512 14.32 -5.81 4.30
CA GLN A 512 13.14 -5.59 5.16
C GLN A 512 12.20 -4.53 4.59
N LEU A 513 12.74 -3.42 4.06
CA LEU A 513 11.94 -2.39 3.37
C LEU A 513 11.22 -2.95 2.14
N ALA A 514 11.90 -3.75 1.30
CA ALA A 514 11.31 -4.42 0.15
C ALA A 514 10.16 -5.36 0.55
N SER A 515 10.37 -6.15 1.61
CA SER A 515 9.33 -7.04 2.17
C SER A 515 8.14 -6.24 2.74
N GLY A 516 8.39 -5.10 3.39
CA GLY A 516 7.34 -4.21 3.89
C GLY A 516 6.53 -3.58 2.75
N ALA A 517 7.21 -3.10 1.71
CA ALA A 517 6.59 -2.53 0.52
C ALA A 517 5.75 -3.58 -0.25
N ALA A 518 6.21 -4.83 -0.36
CA ALA A 518 5.45 -5.92 -0.97
C ALA A 518 4.18 -6.29 -0.17
N SER A 519 4.28 -6.32 1.16
CA SER A 519 3.12 -6.52 2.04
C SER A 519 2.11 -5.39 1.92
N ALA A 520 2.58 -4.13 1.93
CA ALA A 520 1.71 -2.97 1.75
C ALA A 520 1.09 -2.91 0.34
N SER A 521 1.82 -3.31 -0.71
CA SER A 521 1.30 -3.43 -2.08
C SER A 521 0.19 -4.48 -2.17
N SER A 522 0.32 -5.59 -1.43
CA SER A 522 -0.72 -6.62 -1.33
C SER A 522 -1.99 -6.08 -0.65
N GLY A 523 -1.84 -5.29 0.43
CA GLY A 523 -2.98 -4.61 1.08
C GLY A 523 -3.59 -3.50 0.21
N ALA A 524 -2.79 -2.80 -0.60
CA ALA A 524 -3.29 -1.81 -1.56
C ALA A 524 -4.10 -2.47 -2.69
N ARG A 525 -3.72 -3.67 -3.14
CA ARG A 525 -4.56 -4.51 -4.04
C ARG A 525 -5.88 -4.91 -3.40
N GLU A 526 -5.83 -5.40 -2.17
CA GLU A 526 -7.03 -5.83 -1.44
C GLU A 526 -8.00 -4.66 -1.24
N LEU A 527 -7.48 -3.47 -0.92
CA LEU A 527 -8.26 -2.23 -0.89
C LEU A 527 -8.83 -1.88 -2.27
N SER A 528 -8.00 -1.88 -3.32
CA SER A 528 -8.41 -1.55 -4.70
C SER A 528 -9.55 -2.47 -5.21
N VAL A 529 -9.44 -3.78 -4.96
CA VAL A 529 -10.49 -4.75 -5.27
C VAL A 529 -11.74 -4.49 -4.44
N GLY A 530 -11.63 -4.38 -3.11
CA GLY A 530 -12.79 -4.11 -2.25
C GLY A 530 -13.50 -2.78 -2.55
N THR A 531 -12.78 -1.78 -3.08
CA THR A 531 -13.38 -0.53 -3.55
C THR A 531 -14.00 -0.63 -4.94
N ALA A 532 -13.52 -1.53 -5.80
CA ALA A 532 -14.20 -1.85 -7.05
C ALA A 532 -15.50 -2.62 -6.77
N ASP A 533 -15.47 -3.60 -5.87
CA ASP A 533 -16.66 -4.34 -5.41
C ASP A 533 -17.68 -3.40 -4.77
N LEU A 534 -17.23 -2.43 -3.96
CA LEU A 534 -18.11 -1.40 -3.38
C LEU A 534 -18.69 -0.47 -4.46
N ALA A 535 -17.89 -0.04 -5.44
CA ALA A 535 -18.36 0.81 -6.54
C ALA A 535 -19.43 0.10 -7.39
N GLU A 536 -19.27 -1.20 -7.64
CA GLU A 536 -20.29 -2.02 -8.31
C GLU A 536 -21.55 -2.16 -7.44
N ALA A 537 -21.41 -2.32 -6.13
CA ALA A 537 -22.53 -2.47 -5.20
C ALA A 537 -23.35 -1.18 -4.94
N VAL A 538 -22.74 0.02 -5.05
CA VAL A 538 -23.47 1.30 -4.92
C VAL A 538 -24.04 1.81 -6.25
N SER A 539 -23.63 1.21 -7.38
CA SER A 539 -24.04 1.68 -8.70
C SER A 539 -25.53 1.41 -8.96
N GLY A 540 -26.29 2.47 -9.24
CA GLY A 540 -27.75 2.39 -9.39
C GLY A 540 -28.47 1.94 -8.10
N MET A 541 -27.87 2.19 -6.94
CA MET A 541 -28.50 1.90 -5.64
C MET A 541 -29.72 2.80 -5.38
N ASP A 542 -29.75 4.00 -5.95
CA ASP A 542 -30.91 4.90 -5.92
C ASP A 542 -32.09 4.32 -6.70
N GLU A 543 -31.88 3.84 -7.93
CA GLU A 543 -32.90 3.11 -8.72
C GLU A 543 -33.45 1.91 -7.92
N GLN A 544 -32.56 1.07 -7.38
CA GLN A 544 -32.96 -0.11 -6.59
C GLN A 544 -33.76 0.24 -5.32
N VAL A 545 -33.43 1.35 -4.65
CA VAL A 545 -34.15 1.81 -3.46
C VAL A 545 -35.52 2.38 -3.83
N ILE A 546 -35.62 3.14 -4.92
CA ILE A 546 -36.89 3.69 -5.42
C ILE A 546 -37.84 2.55 -5.82
N ASP A 547 -37.36 1.59 -6.62
CA ASP A 547 -38.13 0.41 -7.03
C ASP A 547 -38.64 -0.40 -5.83
N ALA A 548 -37.78 -0.63 -4.83
CA ALA A 548 -38.14 -1.40 -3.63
C ALA A 548 -39.20 -0.70 -2.75
N VAL A 549 -39.19 0.64 -2.70
CA VAL A 549 -40.21 1.40 -1.95
C VAL A 549 -41.53 1.47 -2.73
N GLN A 550 -41.48 1.66 -4.05
CA GLN A 550 -42.70 1.60 -4.87
C GLN A 550 -43.36 0.22 -4.79
N GLN A 551 -42.58 -0.87 -4.90
CA GLN A 551 -43.12 -2.22 -4.73
C GLN A 551 -43.77 -2.42 -3.34
N ALA A 552 -43.18 -1.88 -2.28
CA ALA A 552 -43.76 -1.97 -0.93
C ALA A 552 -45.04 -1.14 -0.75
N ILE A 553 -45.26 -0.12 -1.58
CA ILE A 553 -46.50 0.67 -1.65
C ILE A 553 -47.55 -0.12 -2.42
N ASP A 554 -47.19 -0.66 -3.60
CA ASP A 554 -48.07 -1.47 -4.43
C ASP A 554 -48.57 -2.71 -3.66
N ASP A 555 -47.68 -3.46 -3.01
CA ASP A 555 -47.98 -4.64 -2.18
C ASP A 555 -48.88 -4.34 -0.97
N LYS A 556 -49.07 -3.06 -0.61
CA LYS A 556 -49.84 -2.62 0.57
C LYS A 556 -51.10 -1.85 0.27
N LEU A 557 -51.12 -1.07 -0.82
CA LEU A 557 -52.16 -0.10 -1.13
C LEU A 557 -52.71 -0.27 -2.57
N GLY A 558 -52.04 -1.07 -3.41
CA GLY A 558 -52.35 -1.27 -4.83
C GLY A 558 -53.30 -2.45 -5.10
N ALA A 559 -54.44 -2.51 -4.40
CA ALA A 559 -55.51 -3.43 -4.80
C ALA A 559 -56.14 -2.96 -6.13
N ASP A 560 -56.30 -3.87 -7.10
CA ASP A 560 -56.99 -3.63 -8.38
C ASP A 560 -58.51 -3.44 -8.16
N TYR A 561 -58.91 -2.34 -7.52
CA TYR A 561 -60.31 -1.99 -7.32
C TYR A 561 -60.98 -1.67 -8.67
N GLN A 562 -62.06 -2.39 -8.99
CA GLN A 562 -62.89 -2.12 -10.16
C GLN A 562 -64.21 -1.50 -9.68
N ALA A 563 -64.42 -0.23 -10.01
CA ALA A 563 -65.62 0.48 -9.60
C ALA A 563 -66.89 -0.23 -10.11
N HIS A 564 -67.78 -0.53 -9.17
CA HIS A 564 -69.13 -1.03 -9.42
C HIS A 564 -70.10 -0.45 -8.40
N SER A 565 -71.40 -0.45 -8.71
CA SER A 565 -72.42 0.06 -7.79
C SER A 565 -72.48 -0.79 -6.51
N PHE A 566 -72.69 -0.12 -5.37
CA PHE A 566 -73.08 -0.72 -4.10
C PHE A 566 -74.50 -1.33 -4.17
N VAL A 567 -75.38 -0.76 -4.99
CA VAL A 567 -76.80 -1.15 -5.07
C VAL A 567 -77.03 -2.33 -6.00
N ASP A 568 -76.27 -2.42 -7.10
CA ASP A 568 -76.19 -3.61 -7.94
C ASP A 568 -74.74 -3.82 -8.41
N PRO A 569 -73.96 -4.73 -7.76
CA PRO A 569 -72.57 -5.00 -8.12
C PRO A 569 -72.33 -5.49 -9.56
N SER A 570 -73.38 -5.78 -10.34
CA SER A 570 -73.22 -6.06 -11.78
C SER A 570 -73.16 -4.79 -12.65
N ASN A 571 -73.53 -3.63 -12.11
CA ASN A 571 -73.37 -2.34 -12.75
C ASN A 571 -71.94 -1.79 -12.54
N THR A 572 -71.10 -1.94 -13.56
CA THR A 572 -69.74 -1.37 -13.61
C THR A 572 -69.67 -0.04 -14.37
N ALA A 573 -70.82 0.60 -14.67
CA ALA A 573 -70.89 1.96 -15.21
C ALA A 573 -70.95 2.96 -14.04
N VAL A 574 -69.90 2.97 -13.23
CA VAL A 574 -69.76 3.79 -12.03
C VAL A 574 -68.35 4.37 -12.01
N ASP A 575 -68.23 5.68 -11.85
CA ASP A 575 -66.95 6.38 -11.85
C ASP A 575 -66.32 6.37 -10.44
N ASP A 576 -67.12 6.60 -9.39
CA ASP A 576 -66.72 6.47 -7.98
C ASP A 576 -67.88 6.01 -7.08
N VAL A 577 -67.54 5.37 -5.95
CA VAL A 577 -68.47 5.04 -4.87
C VAL A 577 -67.93 5.58 -3.54
N GLN A 578 -68.64 6.56 -2.99
CA GLN A 578 -68.32 7.13 -1.68
C GLN A 578 -69.34 6.66 -0.63
N PHE A 579 -68.86 6.19 0.51
CA PHE A 579 -69.72 5.91 1.67
C PHE A 579 -69.63 7.06 2.67
N ILE A 580 -70.77 7.62 3.07
CA ILE A 580 -70.88 8.66 4.09
C ILE A 580 -71.76 8.15 5.22
N TYR A 581 -71.18 7.89 6.38
CA TYR A 581 -71.93 7.59 7.60
C TYR A 581 -72.11 8.87 8.40
N VAL A 582 -73.35 9.15 8.78
CA VAL A 582 -73.71 10.16 9.78
C VAL A 582 -74.24 9.39 10.97
N VAL A 583 -73.42 9.31 12.02
CA VAL A 583 -73.75 8.68 13.30
C VAL A 583 -74.28 9.77 14.21
N ASP A 584 -75.51 9.62 14.71
CA ASP A 584 -76.10 10.56 15.66
C ASP A 584 -75.23 10.70 16.92
N GLY A 585 -75.28 11.88 17.53
CA GLY A 585 -74.63 12.16 18.80
C GLY A 585 -75.45 11.75 20.02
N VAL A 586 -74.91 12.06 21.20
CA VAL A 586 -75.65 11.95 22.46
C VAL A 586 -76.21 13.31 22.83
N GLU A 587 -77.53 13.42 22.95
CA GLU A 587 -78.26 14.63 23.31
C GLU A 587 -79.41 14.26 24.28
N GLU A 588 -79.91 15.22 25.08
CA GLU A 588 -81.11 14.96 25.91
C GLU A 588 -82.33 14.77 25.00
N PRO A 589 -83.14 13.71 25.19
CA PRO A 589 -84.32 13.49 24.37
C PRO A 589 -85.35 14.60 24.60
N ASP A 590 -85.89 15.14 23.50
CA ASP A 590 -87.12 15.95 23.55
C ASP A 590 -88.23 15.17 24.30
N ASP A 591 -89.09 15.87 25.04
CA ASP A 591 -90.10 15.38 26.02
C ASP A 591 -91.14 14.33 25.49
N ALA A 592 -90.98 13.80 24.28
CA ALA A 592 -91.91 12.87 23.63
C ALA A 592 -91.66 11.37 23.93
N ASP A 593 -90.40 10.93 24.08
CA ASP A 593 -90.04 9.49 24.00
C ASP A 593 -89.58 8.84 25.32
N ALA A 594 -89.43 9.61 26.41
CA ALA A 594 -88.84 9.17 27.68
C ALA A 594 -89.77 8.31 28.58
N ALA A 595 -90.32 7.19 28.06
CA ALA A 595 -91.30 6.37 28.79
C ALA A 595 -90.98 4.86 28.95
N GLU A 596 -89.96 4.30 28.28
CA GLU A 596 -89.77 2.83 28.21
C GLU A 596 -88.35 2.29 28.55
N ALA A 597 -87.53 3.02 29.31
CA ALA A 597 -86.26 2.47 29.84
C ALA A 597 -85.91 3.05 31.22
N ALA A 598 -86.32 2.35 32.30
CA ALA A 598 -85.86 2.63 33.65
C ALA A 598 -85.90 1.35 34.51
N GLY A 599 -84.79 0.60 34.55
CA GLY A 599 -84.77 -0.70 35.22
C GLY A 599 -83.37 -1.25 35.52
N GLU A 600 -82.87 -0.91 36.71
CA GLU A 600 -81.81 -1.62 37.47
C GLU A 600 -80.36 -1.42 36.94
N ALA A 601 -79.53 -0.54 37.53
CA ALA A 601 -78.80 -0.69 38.81
C ALA A 601 -77.50 -1.51 38.70
N ASN A 602 -76.38 -1.24 39.41
CA ASN A 602 -75.91 -0.14 40.27
C ASN A 602 -74.46 -0.48 40.73
N ALA A 603 -73.67 0.53 41.19
CA ALA A 603 -72.42 0.40 41.98
C ALA A 603 -71.17 -0.16 41.25
N ASP A 604 -70.13 0.66 41.03
CA ASP A 604 -68.98 0.95 41.94
C ASP A 604 -67.81 -0.07 41.78
N ALA A 605 -66.51 0.27 41.83
CA ALA A 605 -65.80 1.56 41.74
C ALA A 605 -64.26 1.32 41.69
N ASP A 606 -63.52 2.35 41.23
CA ASP A 606 -62.17 2.78 41.70
C ASP A 606 -60.88 1.94 41.39
N GLY A 607 -59.80 2.64 41.00
CA GLY A 607 -58.46 2.29 41.52
C GLY A 607 -57.16 2.45 40.70
N GLY A 608 -56.76 3.66 40.26
CA GLY A 608 -55.34 4.06 40.06
C GLY A 608 -54.63 3.73 38.72
N ALA A 609 -54.00 4.69 38.00
CA ALA A 609 -52.75 5.44 38.30
C ALA A 609 -51.46 4.62 38.00
N ASP A 610 -50.39 5.11 37.35
CA ASP A 610 -49.99 6.45 36.84
C ASP A 610 -48.77 6.30 35.87
N ALA A 611 -48.51 7.31 35.03
CA ALA A 611 -47.30 7.59 34.22
C ALA A 611 -46.79 6.54 33.18
N GLY A 612 -46.42 6.89 31.94
CA GLY A 612 -46.36 8.20 31.27
C GLY A 612 -45.05 8.38 30.48
N SER A 613 -45.14 8.59 29.15
CA SER A 613 -44.02 9.07 28.31
C SER A 613 -44.52 9.55 26.94
N GLU A 614 -44.01 10.70 26.49
CA GLU A 614 -44.44 11.44 25.28
C GLU A 614 -44.16 10.72 23.94
N PRO A 615 -44.90 11.05 22.86
CA PRO A 615 -44.97 10.23 21.64
C PRO A 615 -43.87 10.52 20.61
N GLN A 616 -43.43 9.47 19.92
CA GLN A 616 -42.57 9.58 18.73
C GLN A 616 -43.37 9.82 17.44
N GLY A 617 -42.76 10.60 16.54
CA GLY A 617 -43.39 11.14 15.33
C GLY A 617 -43.49 10.15 14.16
N PHE A 618 -44.22 10.56 13.13
CA PHE A 618 -44.58 9.80 11.93
C PHE A 618 -43.43 8.98 11.30
N VAL A 619 -42.23 9.56 11.19
CA VAL A 619 -41.08 8.91 10.53
C VAL A 619 -40.56 7.68 11.30
N ASP A 620 -40.59 7.68 12.64
CA ASP A 620 -40.19 6.52 13.45
C ASP A 620 -41.17 5.35 13.29
N ARG A 621 -42.44 5.63 12.93
CA ARG A 621 -43.48 4.60 12.70
C ARG A 621 -43.33 3.94 11.32
N LEU A 622 -43.01 4.73 10.28
CA LEU A 622 -42.77 4.20 8.94
C LEU A 622 -41.58 3.21 8.93
N LEU A 623 -40.52 3.51 9.68
CA LEU A 623 -39.33 2.66 9.80
C LEU A 623 -39.55 1.37 10.62
N ALA A 624 -40.64 1.28 11.41
CA ALA A 624 -40.94 0.09 12.19
C ALA A 624 -41.48 -1.08 11.33
N LEU A 625 -42.14 -0.77 10.21
CA LEU A 625 -42.72 -1.75 9.27
C LEU A 625 -41.69 -2.60 8.53
N PHE A 626 -40.45 -2.12 8.39
CA PHE A 626 -39.40 -2.77 7.58
C PHE A 626 -38.38 -3.59 8.40
N ARG A 627 -38.65 -3.85 9.69
CA ARG A 627 -37.83 -4.81 10.46
C ARG A 627 -38.32 -6.24 10.21
N PRO A 628 -37.43 -7.20 9.87
CA PRO A 628 -37.82 -8.60 9.79
C PRO A 628 -38.24 -9.10 11.18
N ALA A 629 -39.34 -9.85 11.22
CA ALA A 629 -39.78 -10.54 12.44
C ALA A 629 -38.69 -11.50 12.93
N SER A 630 -38.52 -11.56 14.26
CA SER A 630 -37.51 -12.40 14.94
C SER A 630 -37.94 -13.87 15.06
#